data_AF-A0A2G6DWC6-F1
#
_entry.id   AF-A0A2G6DWC6-F1
#
_cell.length_a   1.000
_cell.length_b   1.000
_cell.length_c   1.000
_cell.angle_alpha   90.00
_cell.angle_beta   90.00
_cell.angle_gamma   90.00
#
_symmetry.space_group_name_H-M   'P 1'
#
loop_
_entity.id
_entity.type
_entity.pdbx_description
1 polymer ?
#
loop_
_entity_poly.entity_id
_entity_poly.type
_entity_poly.pdbx_seq_one_letter_code
_entity_poly.pdbx_strand_id
1 'polypeptide(L)'
;MTIRHVADFSLARREEFVRLLRLVPAGVDLADTDAEQLEALIDLCMFGFPGVWGPKVTKMAALFRPRIVPILDGYVAAAFGYQRDAFSVGGTLRRDRIRRVVEELRDILSRYRADLAELRAQVAESIPEIELISDVRILDIVIWTTQDDSISRPRKPVNAWLDAVTGERVSVQDVRPVRVAT
;
A
#
# COMPACT_ATOMS: atom_id res chain seq x y z
N MET A 1 -10.86 14.64 8.01
CA MET A 1 -9.49 15.02 8.46
C MET A 1 -9.52 16.50 8.79
N THR A 2 -9.33 16.89 10.04
CA THR A 2 -9.28 18.31 10.43
C THR A 2 -7.84 18.82 10.30
N ILE A 3 -7.65 20.11 10.02
CA ILE A 3 -6.33 20.77 9.92
C ILE A 3 -5.46 20.54 11.17
N ARG A 4 -6.09 20.32 12.34
CA ARG A 4 -5.39 19.99 13.61
C ARG A 4 -4.50 18.75 13.51
N HIS A 5 -4.86 17.74 12.70
CA HIS A 5 -4.06 16.51 12.60
C HIS A 5 -2.78 16.67 11.75
N VAL A 6 -2.64 17.77 10.99
CA VAL A 6 -1.41 18.06 10.23
C VAL A 6 -0.36 18.73 11.10
N ALA A 7 -0.77 19.61 12.03
CA ALA A 7 0.12 20.25 13.00
C ALA A 7 0.84 19.22 13.89
N ASP A 8 0.18 18.09 14.09
CA ASP A 8 0.67 16.92 14.80
C ASP A 8 1.80 16.19 14.05
N PHE A 9 2.12 16.51 12.79
CA PHE A 9 3.34 16.00 12.14
C PHE A 9 4.57 16.83 12.50
N SER A 10 4.90 16.82 13.78
CA SER A 10 6.01 17.60 14.37
C SER A 10 7.38 17.18 13.82
N LEU A 11 8.42 17.97 14.12
CA LEU A 11 9.80 17.60 13.80
C LEU A 11 10.19 16.24 14.41
N ALA A 12 9.88 16.03 15.70
CA ALA A 12 10.18 14.77 16.38
C ALA A 12 9.55 13.55 15.70
N ARG A 13 8.29 13.65 15.24
CA ARG A 13 7.62 12.57 14.51
C ARG A 13 8.21 12.32 13.12
N ARG A 14 8.70 13.38 12.45
CA ARG A 14 9.43 13.25 11.19
C ARG A 14 10.77 12.54 11.39
N GLU A 15 11.50 12.91 12.44
CA GLU A 15 12.78 12.28 12.80
C GLU A 15 12.59 10.81 13.18
N GLU A 16 11.55 10.49 13.94
CA GLU A 16 11.19 9.11 14.28
C GLU A 16 10.85 8.29 13.03
N PHE A 17 10.02 8.82 12.13
CA PHE A 17 9.70 8.17 10.87
C PHE A 17 10.97 7.90 10.04
N VAL A 18 11.84 8.91 9.88
CA VAL A 18 13.11 8.76 9.14
C VAL A 18 14.02 7.74 9.82
N ARG A 19 14.09 7.72 11.15
CA ARG A 19 14.85 6.73 11.91
C ARG A 19 14.35 5.31 11.62
N LEU A 20 13.04 5.07 11.70
CA LEU A 20 12.44 3.76 11.40
C LEU A 20 12.65 3.37 9.93
N LEU A 21 12.46 4.32 9.00
CA LEU A 21 12.67 4.09 7.57
C LEU A 21 14.11 3.70 7.22
N ARG A 22 15.10 4.22 7.96
CA ARG A 22 16.52 3.86 7.78
C ARG A 22 16.84 2.43 8.23
N LEU A 23 16.06 1.87 9.16
CA LEU A 23 16.24 0.47 9.61
C LEU A 23 15.71 -0.53 8.56
N VAL A 24 14.77 -0.11 7.72
CA VAL A 24 14.25 -0.93 6.62
C VAL A 24 15.19 -0.83 5.41
N PRO A 25 15.72 -1.95 4.87
CA PRO A 25 16.65 -1.93 3.75
C PRO A 25 15.99 -1.47 2.45
N ALA A 26 16.71 -0.70 1.62
CA ALA A 26 16.16 -0.15 0.37
C ALA A 26 16.18 -1.15 -0.82
N GLY A 27 17.11 -2.10 -0.82
CA GLY A 27 17.37 -3.01 -1.94
C GLY A 27 16.88 -4.44 -1.76
N VAL A 28 16.10 -4.71 -0.72
CA VAL A 28 15.56 -6.04 -0.41
C VAL A 28 14.10 -6.10 -0.83
N ASP A 29 13.68 -7.19 -1.44
CA ASP A 29 12.27 -7.47 -1.73
C ASP A 29 11.57 -8.04 -0.49
N LEU A 30 10.30 -7.71 -0.29
CA LEU A 30 9.53 -8.20 0.86
C LEU A 30 9.61 -9.73 1.00
N ALA A 31 9.53 -10.46 -0.13
CA ALA A 31 9.61 -11.91 -0.21
C ALA A 31 10.92 -12.49 0.36
N ASP A 32 12.01 -11.71 0.34
CA ASP A 32 13.37 -12.14 0.68
C ASP A 32 13.82 -11.59 2.06
N THR A 33 12.90 -11.05 2.85
CA THR A 33 13.21 -10.47 4.16
C THR A 33 13.57 -11.53 5.20
N ASP A 34 14.68 -11.29 5.92
CA ASP A 34 15.01 -12.04 7.13
C ASP A 34 14.16 -11.59 8.34
N ALA A 35 14.34 -12.25 9.49
CA ALA A 35 13.58 -11.97 10.69
C ALA A 35 13.82 -10.55 11.26
N GLU A 36 15.05 -10.04 11.20
CA GLU A 36 15.39 -8.72 11.72
C GLU A 36 14.82 -7.61 10.81
N GLN A 37 14.95 -7.79 9.50
CA GLN A 37 14.38 -6.90 8.49
C GLN A 37 12.86 -6.87 8.55
N LEU A 38 12.23 -8.03 8.77
CA LEU A 38 10.78 -8.13 8.96
C LEU A 38 10.34 -7.35 10.19
N GLU A 39 11.03 -7.48 11.33
CA GLU A 39 10.67 -6.69 12.53
C GLU A 39 10.84 -5.19 12.33
N ALA A 40 11.94 -4.76 11.69
CA ALA A 40 12.13 -3.36 11.34
C ALA A 40 11.00 -2.83 10.44
N LEU A 41 10.53 -3.66 9.51
CA LEU A 41 9.38 -3.35 8.66
C LEU A 41 8.08 -3.25 9.47
N ILE A 42 7.81 -4.19 10.40
CA ILE A 42 6.62 -4.13 11.27
C ILE A 42 6.65 -2.86 12.12
N ASP A 43 7.79 -2.48 12.67
CA ASP A 43 7.95 -1.26 13.45
C ASP A 43 7.68 -0.01 12.61
N LEU A 44 8.19 0.04 11.37
CA LEU A 44 7.86 1.10 10.43
C LEU A 44 6.37 1.15 10.09
N CYS A 45 5.73 0.00 9.82
CA CYS A 45 4.30 -0.09 9.54
C CYS A 45 3.42 0.28 10.76
N MET A 46 3.96 0.09 11.97
CA MET A 46 3.34 0.49 13.22
C MET A 46 3.43 1.99 13.49
N PHE A 47 4.41 2.70 12.89
CA PHE A 47 4.50 4.14 13.02
C PHE A 47 3.17 4.81 12.64
N GLY A 48 2.84 5.86 13.38
CA GLY A 48 1.64 6.65 13.16
C GLY A 48 1.15 7.33 14.43
N PHE A 49 0.21 8.25 14.25
CA PHE A 49 -0.42 9.04 15.29
C PHE A 49 -1.85 9.38 14.88
N PRO A 50 -2.72 9.87 15.78
CA PRO A 50 -4.10 10.20 15.46
C PRO A 50 -4.23 11.02 14.16
N GLY A 51 -4.93 10.46 13.18
CA GLY A 51 -5.12 11.08 11.86
C GLY A 51 -4.09 10.69 10.79
N VAL A 52 -2.93 10.15 11.18
CA VAL A 52 -1.86 9.66 10.29
C VAL A 52 -1.41 8.28 10.77
N TRP A 53 -2.22 7.27 10.47
CA TRP A 53 -1.98 5.86 10.81
C TRP A 53 -1.54 5.04 9.59
N GLY A 54 -1.39 3.73 9.80
CA GLY A 54 -0.92 2.71 8.85
C GLY A 54 -1.09 3.06 7.38
N PRO A 55 -2.33 3.21 6.84
CA PRO A 55 -2.55 3.44 5.42
C PRO A 55 -1.84 4.66 4.85
N LYS A 56 -1.70 5.76 5.62
CA LYS A 56 -1.00 6.96 5.15
C LYS A 56 0.50 6.80 5.27
N VAL A 57 0.96 6.24 6.39
CA VAL A 57 2.38 6.02 6.68
C VAL A 57 3.00 5.05 5.69
N THR A 58 2.36 3.92 5.43
CA THR A 58 2.85 2.90 4.50
C THR A 58 2.84 3.40 3.06
N LYS A 59 1.85 4.21 2.66
CA LYS A 59 1.87 4.89 1.35
C LYS A 59 3.07 5.83 1.20
N MET A 60 3.43 6.59 2.22
CA MET A 60 4.64 7.42 2.16
C MET A 60 5.91 6.58 2.19
N ALA A 61 6.01 5.60 3.10
CA ALA A 61 7.18 4.73 3.22
C ALA A 61 7.43 3.92 1.94
N ALA A 62 6.37 3.49 1.27
CA ALA A 62 6.42 2.83 -0.04
C ALA A 62 7.13 3.66 -1.12
N LEU A 63 7.09 4.99 -1.06
CA LEU A 63 7.82 5.84 -2.02
C LEU A 63 9.34 5.73 -1.84
N PHE A 64 9.80 5.49 -0.62
CA PHE A 64 11.23 5.40 -0.28
C PHE A 64 11.75 3.96 -0.21
N ARG A 65 10.83 3.00 -0.02
CA ARG A 65 11.10 1.56 0.14
C ARG A 65 10.12 0.73 -0.69
N PRO A 66 10.10 0.94 -2.03
CA PRO A 66 9.07 0.38 -2.89
C PRO A 66 9.10 -1.14 -2.99
N ARG A 67 10.25 -1.77 -2.72
CA ARG A 67 10.46 -3.21 -2.84
C ARG A 67 9.99 -4.03 -1.63
N ILE A 68 9.89 -3.38 -0.47
CA ILE A 68 9.69 -4.07 0.82
C ILE A 68 8.46 -3.59 1.60
N VAL A 69 8.09 -2.31 1.53
CA VAL A 69 6.98 -1.78 2.33
C VAL A 69 5.65 -2.02 1.62
N PRO A 70 4.73 -2.86 2.14
CA PRO A 70 3.38 -3.04 1.59
C PRO A 70 2.45 -1.86 1.90
N ILE A 71 1.45 -1.59 1.05
CA ILE A 71 0.45 -0.55 1.32
C ILE A 71 -0.67 -1.12 2.20
N LEU A 72 -0.52 -0.98 3.52
CA LEU A 72 -1.52 -1.42 4.50
C LEU A 72 -2.76 -0.51 4.55
N ASP A 73 -3.58 -0.53 3.50
CA ASP A 73 -4.83 0.22 3.42
C ASP A 73 -6.09 -0.64 3.64
N GLY A 74 -7.26 -0.02 3.49
CA GLY A 74 -8.53 -0.68 3.77
C GLY A 74 -8.91 -1.78 2.77
N TYR A 75 -8.30 -1.82 1.58
CA TYR A 75 -8.51 -2.93 0.63
C TYR A 75 -7.66 -4.13 1.02
N VAL A 76 -6.40 -3.90 1.42
CA VAL A 76 -5.59 -4.95 2.03
C VAL A 76 -6.29 -5.49 3.28
N ALA A 77 -6.77 -4.63 4.17
CA ALA A 77 -7.50 -5.09 5.37
C ALA A 77 -8.68 -6.01 5.01
N ALA A 78 -9.49 -5.62 4.02
CA ALA A 78 -10.64 -6.40 3.57
C ALA A 78 -10.22 -7.74 2.94
N ALA A 79 -9.16 -7.76 2.13
CA ALA A 79 -8.62 -8.98 1.51
C ALA A 79 -8.21 -10.04 2.56
N PHE A 80 -7.73 -9.57 3.71
CA PHE A 80 -7.34 -10.42 4.84
C PHE A 80 -8.46 -10.62 5.88
N GLY A 81 -9.72 -10.30 5.53
CA GLY A 81 -10.89 -10.57 6.37
C GLY A 81 -11.08 -9.59 7.54
N TYR A 82 -10.37 -8.46 7.55
CA TYR A 82 -10.51 -7.42 8.56
C TYR A 82 -11.45 -6.29 8.13
N GLN A 83 -11.89 -5.49 9.10
CA GLN A 83 -12.55 -4.21 8.84
C GLN A 83 -11.60 -3.24 8.14
N ARG A 84 -12.13 -2.35 7.29
CA ARG A 84 -11.31 -1.45 6.44
C ARG A 84 -10.39 -0.50 7.21
N ASP A 85 -10.65 -0.27 8.49
CA ASP A 85 -9.86 0.59 9.37
C ASP A 85 -8.93 -0.19 10.32
N ALA A 86 -8.78 -1.50 10.15
CA ALA A 86 -8.06 -2.38 11.07
C ALA A 86 -6.59 -2.00 11.33
N PHE A 87 -5.94 -1.31 10.39
CA PHE A 87 -4.58 -0.79 10.51
C PHE A 87 -4.49 0.63 11.09
N SER A 88 -5.63 1.26 11.37
CA SER A 88 -5.72 2.63 11.90
C SER A 88 -6.06 2.68 13.39
N VAL A 89 -6.56 1.59 13.98
CA VAL A 89 -6.88 1.50 15.41
C VAL A 89 -5.64 0.97 16.14
N GLY A 90 -5.10 1.74 17.11
CA GLY A 90 -3.86 1.45 17.84
C GLY A 90 -3.93 0.29 18.85
N GLY A 91 -2.81 0.01 19.52
CA GLY A 91 -2.67 -1.04 20.55
C GLY A 91 -2.01 -2.33 20.06
N THR A 92 -1.84 -3.32 20.96
CA THR A 92 -1.23 -4.63 20.66
C THR A 92 -1.94 -5.35 19.52
N LEU A 93 -3.27 -5.30 19.51
CA LEU A 93 -4.10 -5.86 18.45
C LEU A 93 -3.76 -5.29 17.06
N ARG A 94 -3.29 -4.03 16.96
CA ARG A 94 -2.85 -3.44 15.68
C ARG A 94 -1.56 -4.09 15.21
N ARG A 95 -0.58 -4.25 16.11
CA ARG A 95 0.71 -4.85 15.80
C ARG A 95 0.53 -6.27 15.30
N ASP A 96 -0.31 -7.05 15.98
CA ASP A 96 -0.56 -8.45 15.60
C ASP A 96 -1.21 -8.56 14.23
N ARG A 97 -2.20 -7.70 13.93
CA ARG A 97 -2.82 -7.64 12.60
C ARG A 97 -1.83 -7.22 11.52
N ILE A 98 -1.02 -6.18 11.78
CA ILE A 98 -0.01 -5.71 10.84
C ILE A 98 1.02 -6.81 10.58
N ARG A 99 1.58 -7.39 11.64
CA ARG A 99 2.54 -8.50 11.55
C ARG A 99 2.00 -9.63 10.70
N ARG A 100 0.82 -10.15 11.06
CA ARG A 100 0.20 -11.26 10.34
C ARG A 100 0.00 -10.96 8.86
N VAL A 101 -0.49 -9.76 8.53
CA VAL A 101 -0.69 -9.37 7.13
C VAL A 101 0.64 -9.22 6.39
N VAL A 102 1.67 -8.63 7.00
CA VAL A 102 2.97 -8.50 6.34
C VAL A 102 3.64 -9.87 6.13
N GLU A 103 3.55 -10.77 7.12
CA GLU A 103 4.03 -12.15 7.00
C GLU A 103 3.28 -12.91 5.90
N GLU A 104 1.95 -12.83 5.86
CA GLU A 104 1.15 -13.48 4.82
C GLU A 104 1.45 -12.87 3.43
N LEU A 105 1.64 -11.55 3.32
CA LEU A 105 2.06 -10.91 2.06
C LEU A 105 3.45 -11.37 1.60
N ARG A 106 4.41 -11.51 2.53
CA ARG A 106 5.74 -12.06 2.22
C ARG A 106 5.61 -13.47 1.64
N ASP A 107 4.80 -14.31 2.26
CA ASP A 107 4.61 -15.69 1.84
C ASP A 107 3.88 -15.78 0.49
N ILE A 108 2.88 -14.92 0.24
CA ILE A 108 2.21 -14.79 -1.07
C ILE A 108 3.22 -14.40 -2.15
N LEU A 109 4.04 -13.38 -1.92
CA LEU A 109 5.04 -12.95 -2.90
C LEU A 109 6.08 -14.04 -3.19
N SER A 110 6.51 -14.77 -2.17
CA SER A 110 7.42 -15.89 -2.34
C SER A 110 6.78 -17.02 -3.15
N ARG A 111 5.54 -17.39 -2.82
CA ARG A 111 4.79 -18.47 -3.46
C ARG A 111 4.44 -18.18 -4.92
N TYR A 112 4.05 -16.95 -5.23
CA TYR A 112 3.52 -16.56 -6.54
C TYR A 112 4.53 -15.77 -7.39
N ARG A 113 5.84 -15.89 -7.09
CA ARG A 113 6.90 -15.17 -7.81
C ARG A 113 6.87 -15.43 -9.33
N ALA A 114 6.64 -16.68 -9.73
CA ALA A 114 6.54 -17.06 -11.15
C ALA A 114 5.34 -16.39 -11.84
N ASP A 115 4.17 -16.42 -11.20
CA ASP A 115 2.94 -15.81 -11.73
C ASP A 115 3.08 -14.29 -11.87
N LEU A 116 3.75 -13.63 -10.91
CA LEU A 116 4.03 -12.19 -10.98
C LEU A 116 5.01 -11.84 -12.12
N ALA A 117 6.01 -12.69 -12.36
CA ALA A 117 6.93 -12.52 -13.47
C ALA A 117 6.23 -12.72 -14.82
N GLU A 118 5.34 -13.71 -14.92
CA GLU A 118 4.52 -13.93 -16.11
C GLU A 118 3.59 -12.74 -16.37
N LEU A 119 2.88 -12.26 -15.34
CA LEU A 119 2.02 -11.08 -15.44
C LEU A 119 2.80 -9.87 -15.95
N ARG A 120 4.02 -9.65 -15.42
CA ARG A 120 4.90 -8.56 -15.89
C ARG A 120 5.23 -8.72 -17.38
N ALA A 121 5.64 -9.91 -17.80
CA ALA A 121 5.99 -10.17 -19.20
C ALA A 121 4.82 -9.95 -20.15
N GLN A 122 3.59 -10.31 -19.76
CA GLN A 122 2.38 -10.12 -20.57
C GLN A 122 2.05 -8.64 -20.79
N VAL A 123 2.34 -7.76 -19.83
CA VAL A 123 2.01 -6.33 -19.93
C VAL A 123 3.18 -5.45 -20.40
N ALA A 124 4.41 -5.97 -20.38
CA ALA A 124 5.63 -5.21 -20.68
C ALA A 124 5.65 -4.59 -22.09
N GLU A 125 5.03 -5.24 -23.09
CA GLU A 125 4.96 -4.68 -24.45
C GLU A 125 4.10 -3.41 -24.50
N SER A 126 3.01 -3.37 -23.72
CA SER A 126 2.09 -2.22 -23.68
C SER A 126 2.49 -1.16 -22.67
N ILE A 127 3.18 -1.57 -21.59
CA ILE A 127 3.59 -0.70 -20.48
C ILE A 127 5.03 -1.06 -20.08
N PRO A 128 6.05 -0.57 -20.81
CA PRO A 128 7.45 -0.89 -20.53
C PRO A 128 7.90 -0.52 -19.11
N GLU A 129 7.28 0.50 -18.50
CA GLU A 129 7.58 0.94 -17.14
C GLU A 129 7.21 -0.08 -16.06
N ILE A 130 6.46 -1.14 -16.40
CA ILE A 130 6.14 -2.22 -15.45
C ILE A 130 7.39 -2.89 -14.87
N GLU A 131 8.52 -2.87 -15.61
CA GLU A 131 9.82 -3.39 -15.16
C GLU A 131 10.38 -2.61 -13.96
N LEU A 132 9.95 -1.36 -13.77
CA LEU A 132 10.35 -0.53 -12.64
C LEU A 132 9.50 -0.78 -11.39
N ILE A 133 8.39 -1.53 -11.53
CA ILE A 133 7.43 -1.77 -10.47
C ILE A 133 7.78 -3.07 -9.75
N SER A 134 8.07 -2.97 -8.46
CA SER A 134 8.38 -4.12 -7.60
C SER A 134 7.20 -5.09 -7.47
N ASP A 135 7.49 -6.35 -7.15
CA ASP A 135 6.49 -7.41 -6.99
C ASP A 135 5.44 -7.06 -5.92
N VAL A 136 5.87 -6.45 -4.79
CA VAL A 136 4.94 -5.98 -3.75
C VAL A 136 3.98 -4.89 -4.27
N ARG A 137 4.41 -4.06 -5.23
CA ARG A 137 3.54 -3.06 -5.86
C ARG A 137 2.58 -3.66 -6.86
N ILE A 138 3.02 -4.66 -7.64
CA ILE A 138 2.13 -5.43 -8.50
C ILE A 138 1.05 -6.12 -7.65
N LEU A 139 1.45 -6.76 -6.55
CA LEU A 139 0.52 -7.41 -5.63
C LEU A 139 -0.47 -6.42 -5.00
N ASP A 140 -0.03 -5.23 -4.57
CA ASP A 140 -0.93 -4.19 -4.07
C ASP A 140 -1.98 -3.79 -5.10
N ILE A 141 -1.59 -3.64 -6.37
CA ILE A 141 -2.50 -3.32 -7.47
C ILE A 141 -3.53 -4.43 -7.63
N VAL A 142 -3.09 -5.69 -7.68
CA VAL A 142 -3.97 -6.87 -7.79
C VAL A 142 -4.97 -6.93 -6.64
N ILE A 143 -4.50 -6.76 -5.39
CA ILE A 143 -5.38 -6.78 -4.22
C ILE A 143 -6.38 -5.63 -4.30
N TRP A 144 -5.92 -4.42 -4.61
CA TRP A 144 -6.80 -3.26 -4.70
C TRP A 144 -7.87 -3.42 -5.78
N THR A 145 -7.50 -3.78 -7.01
CA THR A 145 -8.45 -3.92 -8.12
C THR A 145 -9.45 -5.02 -7.84
N THR A 146 -9.00 -6.17 -7.32
CA THR A 146 -9.87 -7.31 -6.95
C THR A 146 -10.87 -6.91 -5.85
N GLN A 147 -10.40 -6.25 -4.79
CA GLN A 147 -11.28 -5.85 -3.68
C GLN A 147 -12.18 -4.66 -4.04
N ASP A 148 -11.76 -3.78 -4.95
CA ASP A 148 -12.62 -2.70 -5.40
C ASP A 148 -13.68 -3.20 -6.41
N ASP A 149 -13.40 -4.25 -7.19
CA ASP A 149 -14.37 -4.86 -8.10
C ASP A 149 -15.40 -5.75 -7.43
N SER A 150 -15.09 -6.33 -6.27
CA SER A 150 -16.06 -7.12 -5.49
C SER A 150 -17.16 -6.26 -4.84
N ILE A 151 -17.02 -4.93 -4.83
CA ILE A 151 -17.92 -4.00 -4.13
C ILE A 151 -18.79 -3.22 -5.12
N SER A 152 -20.09 -3.52 -5.15
CA SER A 152 -21.08 -2.70 -5.88
C SER A 152 -21.27 -1.32 -5.23
N ARG A 153 -21.25 -0.25 -6.04
CA ARG A 153 -21.54 1.13 -5.59
C ARG A 153 -22.39 1.87 -6.63
N PRO A 154 -23.11 2.95 -6.28
CA PRO A 154 -24.06 3.65 -7.17
C PRO A 154 -23.52 4.18 -8.52
N ARG A 155 -22.23 4.00 -8.84
CA ARG A 155 -21.59 4.38 -10.11
C ARG A 155 -20.50 3.40 -10.55
N LYS A 156 -20.40 2.23 -9.91
CA LYS A 156 -19.40 1.21 -10.22
C LYS A 156 -20.05 -0.18 -10.12
N PRO A 157 -20.29 -0.87 -11.25
CA PRO A 157 -20.74 -2.26 -11.21
C PRO A 157 -19.65 -3.15 -10.62
N VAL A 158 -20.05 -4.37 -10.21
CA VAL A 158 -19.09 -5.44 -9.92
C VAL A 158 -18.29 -5.72 -11.20
N ASN A 159 -17.02 -6.09 -11.07
CA ASN A 159 -16.11 -6.37 -12.19
C ASN A 159 -15.79 -5.17 -13.10
N ALA A 160 -15.99 -3.93 -12.64
CA ALA A 160 -15.78 -2.77 -13.51
C ALA A 160 -14.35 -2.65 -14.08
N TRP A 161 -13.32 -3.19 -13.41
CA TRP A 161 -11.97 -3.22 -13.99
C TRP A 161 -11.82 -4.31 -15.06
N LEU A 162 -12.48 -5.46 -14.90
CA LEU A 162 -12.49 -6.53 -15.90
C LEU A 162 -13.32 -6.16 -17.13
N ASP A 163 -14.43 -5.45 -16.92
CA ASP A 163 -15.36 -5.02 -17.96
C ASP A 163 -15.01 -3.64 -18.52
N ALA A 164 -13.91 -3.02 -18.05
CA ALA A 164 -13.48 -1.71 -18.51
C ALA A 164 -13.13 -1.77 -20.00
N VAL A 165 -13.97 -1.15 -20.83
CA VAL A 165 -13.57 -0.78 -22.19
C VAL A 165 -12.43 0.23 -22.05
N THR A 166 -11.30 -0.02 -22.70
CA THR A 166 -10.16 0.90 -22.73
C THR A 166 -10.65 2.29 -23.20
N GLY A 167 -10.79 3.21 -22.24
CA GLY A 167 -11.29 4.56 -22.49
C GLY A 167 -10.18 5.54 -22.88
N GLU A 168 -10.59 6.73 -23.33
CA GLU A 168 -9.67 7.86 -23.50
C GLU A 168 -8.94 8.18 -22.18
N ARG A 169 -7.64 8.47 -22.28
CA ARG A 169 -6.79 8.80 -21.13
C ARG A 169 -7.37 10.01 -20.37
N VAL A 170 -7.42 9.93 -19.04
CA VAL A 170 -7.71 11.10 -18.18
C VAL A 170 -6.69 12.19 -18.50
N SER A 171 -7.17 13.38 -18.89
CA SER A 171 -6.30 14.50 -19.24
C SER A 171 -5.79 15.20 -17.97
N VAL A 172 -4.66 15.90 -18.08
CA VAL A 172 -4.14 16.75 -16.98
C VAL A 172 -5.17 17.80 -16.52
N GLN A 173 -6.09 18.20 -17.40
CA GLN A 173 -7.15 19.15 -17.05
C GLN A 173 -8.18 18.55 -16.10
N ASP A 174 -8.45 17.25 -16.19
CA ASP A 174 -9.43 16.55 -15.37
C ASP A 174 -8.99 16.39 -13.91
N VAL A 175 -7.68 16.47 -13.64
CA VAL A 175 -7.09 16.40 -12.30
C VAL A 175 -6.61 17.77 -11.78
N ARG A 176 -7.01 18.86 -12.44
CA ARG A 176 -6.63 20.21 -12.00
C ARG A 176 -7.19 20.49 -10.60
N PRO A 177 -6.36 20.89 -9.63
CA PRO A 177 -6.84 21.23 -8.29
C PRO A 177 -7.86 22.37 -8.35
N VAL A 178 -9.04 22.16 -7.76
CA VAL A 178 -10.07 23.19 -7.63
C VAL A 178 -9.87 23.90 -6.29
N ARG A 179 -9.86 25.23 -6.30
CA ARG A 179 -9.83 26.01 -5.05
C ARG A 179 -11.12 25.75 -4.28
N VAL A 180 -10.99 25.28 -3.04
CA VAL A 180 -12.11 25.24 -2.10
C VAL A 180 -12.35 26.67 -1.63
N ALA A 181 -13.55 27.20 -1.87
CA ALA A 181 -13.95 28.50 -1.34
C ALA A 181 -13.92 28.43 0.20
N THR A 182 -13.17 29.33 0.83
CA THR A 182 -13.17 29.58 2.27
C THR A 182 -14.35 30.44 2.67
#